data_AF-A0A835NYA7-F1
#
_entry.id   AF-A0A835NYA7-F1
#
_cell.length_a   1.000
_cell.length_b   1.000
_cell.length_c   1.000
_cell.angle_alpha   90.00
_cell.angle_beta   90.00
_cell.angle_gamma   90.00
#
_symmetry.space_group_name_H-M   'P 1'
#
loop_
_entity.id
_entity.type
_entity.pdbx_description
1 polymer ?
#
loop_
_entity_poly.entity_id
_entity_poly.type
_entity_poly.pdbx_seq_one_letter_code
_entity_poly.pdbx_strand_id
1 'polypeptide(L)'
;AYLEKWSPQSALGQLQAKLDASEAESEAQIKQFLTQDLPLESFLESFCQSRTRSHICRTQLEKLQELLQKDRAQKDQVGRDPAGPAGCPGAPASMAPARLAPLQSGVAPKAFDLSYGFVPAFLIPSEAVVPF
;
A
#
# COMPACT_ATOMS: atom_id res chain seq x y z
N ALA A 1 -18.82 -13.72 25.14
CA ALA A 1 -18.26 -12.41 25.56
C ALA A 1 -16.73 -12.38 25.52
N TYR A 2 -15.98 -13.21 26.27
CA TYR A 2 -14.51 -13.08 26.34
C TYR A 2 -13.77 -13.42 25.03
N LEU A 3 -14.15 -14.50 24.34
CA LEU A 3 -13.49 -14.94 23.10
C LEU A 3 -13.71 -13.99 21.91
N GLU A 4 -14.83 -13.26 21.90
CA GLU A 4 -15.18 -12.34 20.82
C GLU A 4 -14.23 -11.14 20.75
N LYS A 5 -13.78 -10.65 21.93
CA LYS A 5 -12.77 -9.60 22.07
C LYS A 5 -11.41 -9.97 21.46
N TRP A 6 -11.10 -11.25 21.36
CA TRP A 6 -9.83 -11.76 20.85
C TRP A 6 -9.94 -12.35 19.45
N SER A 7 -11.07 -12.11 18.76
CA SER A 7 -11.22 -12.53 17.37
C SER A 7 -10.42 -11.64 16.41
N PRO A 8 -9.97 -12.15 15.25
CA PRO A 8 -9.34 -11.33 14.22
C PRO A 8 -10.21 -10.16 13.74
N GLN A 9 -11.53 -10.36 13.71
CA GLN A 9 -12.51 -9.33 13.37
C GLN A 9 -12.55 -8.22 14.44
N SER A 10 -12.51 -8.59 15.72
CA SER A 10 -12.39 -7.59 16.79
C SER A 10 -11.05 -6.84 16.72
N ALA A 11 -9.95 -7.53 16.39
CA ALA A 11 -8.66 -6.90 16.19
C ALA A 11 -8.69 -5.89 15.02
N LEU A 12 -9.36 -6.21 13.90
CA LEU A 12 -9.58 -5.26 12.80
C LEU A 12 -10.33 -4.00 13.27
N GLY A 13 -11.44 -4.16 13.98
CA GLY A 13 -12.21 -3.02 14.49
C GLY A 13 -11.41 -2.16 15.46
N GLN A 14 -10.63 -2.79 16.35
CA GLN A 14 -9.74 -2.07 17.28
C GLN A 14 -8.62 -1.33 16.55
N LEU A 15 -8.01 -1.92 15.51
CA LEU A 15 -6.98 -1.26 14.71
C LEU A 15 -7.55 -0.08 13.91
N GLN A 16 -8.74 -0.23 13.33
CA GLN A 16 -9.43 0.86 12.62
C GLN A 16 -9.73 2.02 13.58
N ALA A 17 -10.31 1.74 14.75
CA ALA A 17 -10.60 2.78 15.73
C ALA A 17 -9.32 3.52 16.21
N LYS A 18 -8.19 2.80 16.37
CA LYS A 18 -6.91 3.42 16.71
C LYS A 18 -6.35 4.27 15.57
N LEU A 19 -6.49 3.80 14.32
CA LEU A 19 -6.10 4.56 13.13
C LEU A 19 -6.89 5.88 13.09
N ASP A 20 -8.22 5.80 13.13
CA ASP A 20 -9.11 6.98 13.09
C ASP A 20 -8.79 7.97 14.21
N ALA A 21 -8.58 7.46 15.43
CA ALA A 21 -8.23 8.29 16.59
C ALA A 21 -6.88 9.01 16.38
N SER A 22 -5.86 8.31 15.89
CA SER A 22 -4.54 8.90 15.64
C SER A 22 -4.54 9.90 14.47
N GLU A 23 -5.38 9.67 13.45
CA GLU A 23 -5.56 10.61 12.35
C GLU A 23 -6.26 11.88 12.82
N ALA A 24 -7.36 11.75 13.58
CA ALA A 24 -8.06 12.89 14.17
C ALA A 24 -7.17 13.71 15.12
N GLU A 25 -6.35 13.06 15.93
CA GLU A 25 -5.35 13.72 16.78
C GLU A 25 -4.34 14.52 15.93
N SER A 26 -3.83 13.92 14.85
CA SER A 26 -2.89 14.60 13.95
C SER A 26 -3.50 15.84 13.28
N GLU A 27 -4.79 15.78 12.90
CA GLU A 27 -5.51 16.93 12.36
C GLU A 27 -5.73 18.03 13.42
N ALA A 28 -6.03 17.65 14.66
CA ALA A 28 -6.18 18.61 15.75
C ALA A 28 -4.86 19.35 16.04
N GLN A 29 -3.75 18.61 16.07
CA GLN A 29 -2.40 19.17 16.25
C GLN A 29 -2.05 20.16 15.14
N ILE A 30 -2.36 19.84 13.87
CA ILE A 30 -2.17 20.77 12.74
C ILE A 30 -3.01 22.04 12.96
N LYS A 31 -4.29 21.89 13.29
CA LYS A 31 -5.19 23.05 13.50
C LYS A 31 -4.65 23.98 14.60
N GLN A 32 -4.25 23.42 15.73
CA GLN A 32 -3.68 24.18 16.85
C GLN A 32 -2.35 24.85 16.50
N PHE A 33 -1.49 24.18 15.72
CA PHE A 33 -0.23 24.77 15.26
C PHE A 33 -0.47 25.94 14.30
N LEU A 34 -1.41 25.80 13.36
CA LEU A 34 -1.77 26.87 12.41
C LEU A 34 -2.41 28.08 13.08
N THR A 35 -3.11 27.90 14.20
CA THR A 35 -3.66 29.00 15.02
C THR A 35 -2.63 29.59 16.00
N GLN A 36 -1.38 29.13 15.97
CA GLN A 36 -0.30 29.52 16.90
C GLN A 36 -0.57 29.17 18.38
N ASP A 37 -1.52 28.27 18.65
CA ASP A 37 -1.84 27.77 19.99
C ASP A 37 -0.90 26.66 20.47
N LEU A 38 -0.03 26.16 19.58
CA LEU A 38 0.92 25.08 19.85
C LEU A 38 2.34 25.51 19.43
N PRO A 39 3.32 25.54 20.35
CA PRO A 39 4.72 25.82 20.02
C PRO A 39 5.31 24.79 19.05
N LEU A 40 6.28 25.21 18.23
CA LEU A 40 6.88 24.36 17.19
C LEU A 40 7.42 23.04 17.75
N GLU A 41 8.21 23.07 18.82
CA GLU A 41 8.81 21.85 19.39
C GLU A 41 7.74 20.86 19.88
N SER A 42 6.72 21.36 20.57
CA SER A 42 5.59 20.53 21.03
C SER A 42 4.76 19.98 19.87
N PHE A 43 4.58 20.78 18.81
CA PHE A 43 3.94 20.31 17.58
C PHE A 43 4.74 19.18 16.94
N LEU A 44 6.04 19.37 16.71
CA LEU A 44 6.89 18.38 16.05
C LEU A 44 6.89 17.05 16.83
N GLU A 45 7.06 17.11 18.15
CA GLU A 45 7.03 15.90 18.98
C GLU A 45 5.67 15.20 18.89
N SER A 46 4.59 15.90 19.20
CA SER A 46 3.25 15.30 19.30
C SER A 46 2.71 14.84 17.94
N PHE A 47 2.97 15.60 16.87
CA PHE A 47 2.59 15.26 15.49
C PHE A 47 3.38 14.07 14.95
N CYS A 48 4.69 14.00 15.19
CA CYS A 48 5.44 12.81 14.81
C CYS A 48 4.88 11.56 15.50
N GLN A 49 4.56 11.64 16.80
CA GLN A 49 3.99 10.52 17.54
C GLN A 49 2.63 10.06 16.99
N SER A 50 1.69 10.98 16.76
CA SER A 50 0.36 10.65 16.22
C SER A 50 0.47 10.05 14.82
N ARG A 51 1.33 10.62 13.98
CA ARG A 51 1.59 10.11 12.62
C ARG A 51 2.24 8.74 12.65
N THR A 52 3.24 8.50 13.49
CA THR A 52 3.85 7.17 13.64
C THR A 52 2.80 6.13 14.03
N ARG A 53 1.91 6.44 14.98
CA ARG A 53 0.79 5.54 15.35
C ARG A 53 -0.15 5.28 14.17
N SER A 54 -0.55 6.32 13.44
CA SER A 54 -1.40 6.19 12.24
C SER A 54 -0.77 5.28 11.19
N HIS A 55 0.51 5.49 10.86
CA HIS A 55 1.21 4.66 9.89
C HIS A 55 1.32 3.20 10.33
N ILE A 56 1.67 2.95 11.60
CA ILE A 56 1.73 1.58 12.15
C ILE A 56 0.35 0.92 12.07
N CYS A 57 -0.72 1.60 12.52
CA CYS A 57 -2.06 1.03 12.51
C CYS A 57 -2.54 0.74 11.08
N ARG A 58 -2.26 1.64 10.12
CA ARG A 58 -2.59 1.45 8.70
C ARG A 58 -1.92 0.19 8.14
N THR A 59 -0.61 0.05 8.36
CA THR A 59 0.14 -1.13 7.89
C THR A 59 -0.33 -2.41 8.58
N GLN A 60 -0.59 -2.38 9.89
CA GLN A 60 -1.12 -3.54 10.61
C GLN A 60 -2.51 -3.96 10.09
N LEU A 61 -3.36 -2.99 9.77
CA LEU A 61 -4.69 -3.21 9.23
C LEU A 61 -4.63 -3.83 7.83
N GLU A 62 -3.79 -3.30 6.94
CA GLU A 62 -3.53 -3.87 5.61
C GLU A 62 -3.06 -5.33 5.72
N LYS A 63 -2.06 -5.60 6.58
CA LYS A 63 -1.50 -6.95 6.73
C LYS A 63 -2.50 -7.94 7.34
N LEU A 64 -3.29 -7.51 8.31
CA LEU A 64 -4.34 -8.36 8.89
C LEU A 64 -5.44 -8.68 7.87
N GLN A 65 -5.84 -7.69 7.06
CA GLN A 65 -6.81 -7.92 5.97
C GLN A 65 -6.27 -8.90 4.93
N GLU A 66 -5.00 -8.75 4.50
CA GLU A 66 -4.35 -9.70 3.58
C GLU A 66 -4.35 -11.14 4.13
N LEU A 67 -4.03 -11.32 5.42
CA LEU A 67 -4.02 -12.64 6.05
C LEU A 67 -5.41 -13.27 6.13
N LEU A 68 -6.43 -12.49 6.47
CA LEU A 68 -7.81 -12.97 6.54
C LEU A 68 -8.38 -13.32 5.16
N GLN A 69 -8.01 -12.58 4.12
CA GLN A 69 -8.36 -12.95 2.75
C GLN A 69 -7.71 -14.27 2.33
N LYS A 70 -6.43 -14.49 2.69
CA LYS A 70 -5.71 -15.75 2.41
C LYS A 70 -6.34 -16.94 3.14
N ASP A 71 -6.71 -16.79 4.42
CA ASP A 71 -7.40 -17.86 5.18
C ASP A 71 -8.73 -18.26 4.53
N ARG A 72 -9.52 -17.27 4.08
CA ARG A 72 -10.76 -17.54 3.33
C ARG A 72 -10.48 -18.30 2.04
N ALA A 73 -9.52 -17.84 1.23
CA ALA A 73 -9.14 -18.49 -0.03
C ALA A 73 -8.58 -19.92 0.16
N GLN A 74 -7.95 -20.22 1.30
CA GLN A 74 -7.49 -21.57 1.63
C GLN A 74 -8.65 -22.49 2.04
N LYS A 75 -9.59 -21.99 2.85
CA LYS A 75 -10.80 -22.75 3.22
C LYS A 75 -11.66 -23.13 2.02
N ASP A 76 -11.80 -22.21 1.06
CA ASP A 76 -12.58 -22.45 -0.16
C ASP A 76 -11.92 -23.51 -1.07
N GLN A 77 -10.59 -23.69 -0.99
CA GLN A 77 -9.86 -24.72 -1.76
C GLN A 77 -9.89 -26.10 -1.11
N VAL A 78 -9.87 -26.19 0.23
CA VAL A 78 -9.96 -27.46 0.97
C VAL A 78 -11.38 -28.05 0.92
N GLY A 79 -12.42 -27.23 0.78
CA GLY A 79 -13.80 -27.68 0.59
C GLY A 79 -14.11 -28.26 -0.79
N ARG A 80 -13.13 -28.28 -1.71
CA ARG A 80 -13.27 -28.86 -3.05
C ARG A 80 -12.61 -30.24 -3.09
N ASP A 81 -13.37 -31.27 -2.70
CA ASP A 81 -12.99 -32.66 -2.94
C ASP A 81 -12.73 -32.91 -4.44
N PRO A 82 -11.64 -33.59 -4.84
CA PRO A 82 -11.42 -34.01 -6.21
C PRO A 82 -12.21 -35.30 -6.47
N ALA A 83 -13.52 -35.20 -6.64
CA ALA A 83 -14.31 -36.29 -7.22
C ALA A 83 -14.31 -36.13 -8.74
N GLY A 84 -13.40 -36.84 -9.43
CA GLY A 84 -13.49 -37.07 -10.87
C GLY A 84 -14.65 -38.01 -11.23
N PRO A 85 -15.02 -38.09 -12.52
CA PRO A 85 -14.62 -39.29 -13.24
C PRO A 85 -14.05 -39.05 -14.65
N ALA A 86 -13.35 -40.09 -15.11
CA ALA A 86 -12.58 -40.21 -16.33
C ALA A 86 -13.32 -39.88 -17.64
N GLY A 87 -12.57 -39.35 -18.61
CA GLY A 87 -12.99 -39.16 -19.99
C GLY A 87 -11.79 -39.09 -20.95
N CYS A 88 -11.24 -40.27 -21.28
CA CYS A 88 -10.46 -40.69 -22.45
C CYS A 88 -9.20 -39.95 -22.97
N PRO A 89 -8.22 -40.71 -23.54
CA PRO A 89 -6.92 -40.20 -23.98
C PRO A 89 -6.91 -39.80 -25.46
N GLY A 90 -6.23 -38.70 -25.78
CA GLY A 90 -5.96 -38.28 -27.16
C GLY A 90 -4.85 -37.23 -27.20
N ALA A 91 -3.62 -37.67 -27.43
CA ALA A 91 -2.43 -36.85 -27.70
C ALA A 91 -2.49 -36.22 -29.14
N PRO A 92 -1.46 -35.49 -29.61
CA PRO A 92 -0.80 -34.31 -29.04
C PRO A 92 -0.71 -33.13 -30.05
N ALA A 93 -0.23 -31.98 -29.56
CA ALA A 93 0.50 -30.92 -30.28
C ALA A 93 -0.20 -30.14 -31.42
N SER A 94 -0.44 -28.85 -31.18
CA SER A 94 -0.02 -27.83 -32.14
C SER A 94 0.30 -26.53 -31.43
N MET A 95 1.57 -26.17 -31.52
CA MET A 95 2.21 -25.00 -30.94
C MET A 95 1.89 -23.79 -31.82
N ALA A 96 1.26 -22.76 -31.26
CA ALA A 96 1.17 -21.45 -31.91
C ALA A 96 1.30 -20.34 -30.86
N PRO A 97 2.48 -19.70 -30.74
CA PRO A 97 2.55 -18.40 -30.08
C PRO A 97 2.07 -17.35 -31.07
N ALA A 98 1.00 -16.64 -30.72
CA ALA A 98 0.61 -15.41 -31.41
C ALA A 98 1.75 -14.40 -31.28
N ARG A 99 2.56 -14.27 -32.33
CA ARG A 99 3.58 -13.22 -32.45
C ARG A 99 2.87 -11.90 -32.75
N LEU A 100 2.64 -11.09 -31.72
CA LEU A 100 2.42 -9.66 -31.92
C LEU A 100 3.78 -9.02 -32.22
N ALA A 101 3.89 -8.40 -33.40
CA ALA A 101 5.07 -7.67 -33.83
C ALA A 101 5.21 -6.37 -33.02
N PRO A 102 6.41 -6.03 -32.48
CA PRO A 102 6.67 -4.68 -32.00
C PRO A 102 6.88 -3.75 -33.21
N LEU A 103 6.05 -2.70 -33.30
CA LEU A 103 6.33 -1.52 -34.11
C LEU A 103 7.65 -0.92 -33.61
N GLN A 104 8.69 -1.02 -34.43
CA GLN A 104 9.96 -0.36 -34.18
C GLN A 104 9.81 1.13 -34.45
N SER A 105 9.59 1.91 -33.38
CA SER A 105 9.85 3.34 -33.37
C SER A 105 11.19 3.54 -32.66
N GLY A 106 12.12 4.21 -33.36
CA GLY A 106 13.52 4.30 -32.99
C GLY A 106 13.80 5.12 -31.73
N VAL A 107 15.07 5.01 -31.32
CA VAL A 107 15.77 5.65 -30.20
C VAL A 107 15.72 4.83 -28.90
N ALA A 108 16.80 4.08 -28.66
CA ALA A 108 17.10 3.46 -27.38
C ALA A 108 17.40 4.54 -26.33
N PRO A 109 16.71 4.56 -25.17
CA PRO A 109 17.14 5.38 -24.06
C PRO A 109 18.37 4.73 -23.42
N LYS A 110 19.46 5.49 -23.33
CA LYS A 110 20.65 5.11 -22.57
C LYS A 110 20.25 4.90 -21.11
N ALA A 111 20.43 3.69 -20.60
CA ALA A 111 20.17 3.37 -19.20
C ALA A 111 21.17 4.14 -18.34
N PHE A 112 20.69 5.12 -17.58
CA PHE A 112 21.43 5.67 -16.46
C PHE A 112 20.99 4.89 -15.23
N ASP A 113 21.90 4.06 -14.71
CA ASP A 113 21.71 3.38 -13.44
C ASP A 113 21.87 4.42 -12.32
N LEU A 114 20.77 5.05 -11.95
CA LEU A 114 20.69 5.90 -10.77
C LEU A 114 20.10 5.07 -9.64
N SER A 115 20.95 4.73 -8.68
CA SER A 115 20.55 4.30 -7.35
C SER A 115 19.80 5.44 -6.65
N TYR A 116 18.50 5.57 -6.95
CA TYR A 116 17.64 6.60 -6.37
C TYR A 116 17.34 6.30 -4.90
N GLY A 117 18.06 6.98 -4.00
CA GLY A 117 17.44 7.46 -2.76
C GLY A 117 16.33 8.45 -3.11
N PHE A 118 15.24 8.43 -2.36
CA PHE A 118 14.07 9.29 -2.58
C PHE A 118 14.43 10.76 -2.37
N VAL A 119 14.81 11.44 -3.44
CA VAL A 119 14.96 12.90 -3.48
C VAL A 119 13.99 13.41 -4.55
N PRO A 120 12.97 14.20 -4.20
CA PRO A 120 12.13 14.83 -5.21
C PRO A 120 12.98 15.80 -6.04
N ALA A 121 13.11 15.53 -7.34
CA ALA A 121 13.71 16.47 -8.27
C ALA A 121 12.64 17.46 -8.72
N PHE A 122 12.75 18.73 -8.33
CA PHE A 122 11.95 19.81 -8.88
C PHE A 122 12.72 20.40 -10.08
N LEU A 123 12.10 20.44 -11.27
CA LEU A 123 12.67 21.17 -12.41
C LEU A 123 12.56 22.67 -12.15
N ILE A 124 13.69 23.37 -12.11
CA ILE A 124 13.74 24.83 -12.14
C ILE A 124 13.75 25.26 -13.62
N PRO A 125 12.76 26.03 -14.10
CA PRO A 125 12.81 26.60 -15.45
C PRO A 125 13.97 27.59 -15.58
N SER A 126 14.82 27.43 -16.61
CA SER A 126 15.98 28.30 -16.86
C SER A 126 15.64 29.70 -17.38
N GLU A 127 14.36 30.09 -17.46
CA GLU A 127 13.93 31.43 -17.89
C GLU A 127 13.57 32.30 -16.68
N ALA A 128 14.59 32.69 -15.92
CA ALA A 128 14.53 33.87 -15.04
C ALA A 128 15.95 34.38 -14.77
N VAL A 129 16.72 34.63 -15.83
CA VAL A 129 17.85 35.54 -15.75
C VAL A 129 17.52 36.72 -16.67
N VAL A 130 17.00 37.79 -16.06
CA VAL A 130 16.92 39.09 -16.70
C VAL A 130 17.90 39.97 -15.93
N PRO A 131 19.03 40.39 -16.52
CA PRO A 131 19.92 41.33 -15.86
C PRO A 131 19.34 42.74 -15.99
N PHE A 132 19.06 43.38 -14.85
CA PHE A 132 19.12 44.83 -14.68
C PHE A 132 19.77 45.14 -13.33
#